data_AF-A0A838WR34-F1
#
_entry.id   AF-A0A838WR34-F1
#
_cell.length_a   1.000
_cell.length_b   1.000
_cell.length_c   1.000
_cell.angle_alpha   90.00
_cell.angle_beta   90.00
_cell.angle_gamma   90.00
#
_symmetry.space_group_name_H-M   'P 1'
#
loop_
_entity.id
_entity.type
_entity.pdbx_description
1 polymer ?
#
loop_
_entity_poly.entity_id
_entity_poly.type
_entity_poly.pdbx_seq_one_letter_code
_entity_poly.pdbx_strand_id
1 'polypeptide(L)'
;MKFRDCAAAVQQSTILSPLPIWSQGLKSKNCTSQNATSKNLYLFCPRVARRSVLLSPLTACPGLFYNTFAQDGILCRIRTPGGILNSQQFHLIANMADAYGGGYIDVTNRANLQIRKIKREISRDDLHNLQTSGMAAVNPAIDHLRNIMTSPTAGIDPGELIDVRPLIQDWEQYINNQPELGELSAKFSVGFDGGGKVSIANFPNDISLTAPDATPLLVGGGRKEPKFFPTGKWGHQLVYPIFYFCATGKENFSPNFSLWLTPEQCIPVLGSVAQVYLEYTLLSKECFAKRKPRLREVINNVGWQCFLHKVLVLLHKSRLLDLEKIRDLEFQVSHAPSPNLLPNHKFNSQKHDQVFHLGIHPQKQSGMFYIGLVLP
;
A
#
# COMPACT_ATOMS: atom_id res chain seq x y z
N MET A 1 -22.00 -7.37 -17.60
CA MET A 1 -20.85 -7.30 -18.52
C MET A 1 -19.82 -8.31 -18.04
N LYS A 2 -19.36 -9.25 -18.88
CA LYS A 2 -18.39 -10.26 -18.43
C LYS A 2 -17.02 -9.59 -18.34
N PHE A 3 -16.17 -9.97 -17.39
CA PHE A 3 -14.86 -9.34 -17.13
C PHE A 3 -13.96 -9.28 -18.38
N ARG A 4 -14.14 -10.21 -19.34
CA ARG A 4 -13.48 -10.22 -20.66
C ARG A 4 -13.84 -9.01 -21.54
N ASP A 5 -15.04 -8.49 -21.43
CA ASP A 5 -15.51 -7.35 -22.24
C ASP A 5 -14.73 -6.07 -21.86
N CYS A 6 -14.29 -5.93 -20.59
CA CYS A 6 -13.43 -4.85 -20.14
C CYS A 6 -12.00 -4.98 -20.70
N ALA A 7 -11.45 -6.20 -20.80
CA ALA A 7 -10.11 -6.41 -21.36
C ALA A 7 -10.03 -6.09 -22.87
N ALA A 8 -11.11 -6.38 -23.61
CA ALA A 8 -11.23 -6.03 -25.03
C ALA A 8 -11.24 -4.50 -25.26
N ALA A 9 -11.86 -3.73 -24.35
CA ALA A 9 -11.85 -2.26 -24.40
C ALA A 9 -10.43 -1.66 -24.17
N VAL A 10 -9.60 -2.33 -23.36
CA VAL A 10 -8.19 -1.92 -23.12
C VAL A 10 -7.31 -2.20 -24.35
N GLN A 11 -7.52 -3.31 -25.07
CA GLN A 11 -6.73 -3.63 -26.27
C GLN A 11 -6.98 -2.68 -27.44
N GLN A 12 -8.21 -2.15 -27.58
CA GLN A 12 -8.53 -1.22 -28.68
C GLN A 12 -7.94 0.19 -28.48
N SER A 13 -7.40 0.51 -27.31
CA SER A 13 -6.93 1.85 -26.93
C SER A 13 -5.41 1.99 -26.79
N THR A 14 -4.62 0.95 -27.10
CA THR A 14 -3.16 0.99 -26.89
C THR A 14 -2.39 1.41 -28.16
N ILE A 15 -2.13 2.71 -28.32
CA ILE A 15 -0.92 3.20 -29.02
C ILE A 15 -0.06 3.89 -27.94
N LEU A 16 0.81 3.13 -27.28
CA LEU A 16 1.87 3.68 -26.45
C LEU A 16 3.16 2.89 -26.71
N SER A 17 4.16 3.59 -27.23
CA SER A 17 5.53 3.13 -27.41
C SER A 17 6.24 2.95 -26.05
N PRO A 18 7.11 1.94 -25.89
CA PRO A 18 7.90 1.78 -24.66
C PRO A 18 8.94 2.90 -24.53
N LEU A 19 9.02 3.52 -23.34
CA LEU A 19 10.07 4.49 -22.99
C LEU A 19 11.37 3.77 -22.58
N PRO A 20 12.55 4.38 -22.82
CA PRO A 20 13.84 3.70 -22.77
C PRO A 20 14.40 3.56 -21.35
N ILE A 21 14.94 2.37 -21.08
CA ILE A 21 15.68 2.02 -19.86
C ILE A 21 17.04 2.75 -19.90
N TRP A 22 17.28 3.63 -18.94
CA TRP A 22 18.59 4.24 -18.72
C TRP A 22 19.50 3.27 -17.97
N SER A 23 20.47 2.70 -18.68
CA SER A 23 21.60 1.96 -18.11
C SER A 23 22.85 2.85 -18.06
N GLN A 24 23.24 3.27 -16.87
CA GLN A 24 24.60 3.70 -16.52
C GLN A 24 24.84 3.21 -15.08
N GLY A 25 25.90 2.53 -14.67
CA GLY A 25 27.24 2.39 -15.20
C GLY A 25 28.19 2.40 -14.00
N LEU A 26 28.21 1.35 -13.18
CA LEU A 26 29.18 1.19 -12.09
C LEU A 26 30.23 0.15 -12.49
N LYS A 27 31.45 0.66 -12.74
CA LYS A 27 32.64 -0.10 -13.12
C LYS A 27 33.07 -1.03 -11.98
N SER A 28 33.12 -2.33 -12.26
CA SER A 28 33.75 -3.34 -11.41
C SER A 28 35.29 -3.25 -11.49
N LYS A 29 35.97 -3.25 -10.34
CA LYS A 29 37.40 -3.55 -10.27
C LYS A 29 37.61 -5.03 -9.95
N ASN A 30 38.24 -5.69 -10.92
CA ASN A 30 39.09 -6.89 -10.88
C ASN A 30 39.07 -7.78 -9.62
N CYS A 31 38.68 -9.04 -9.82
CA CYS A 31 39.38 -10.17 -9.22
C CYS A 31 39.38 -11.33 -10.24
N THR A 32 40.58 -11.66 -10.74
CA THR A 32 40.84 -12.72 -11.73
C THR A 32 41.27 -14.02 -11.05
N SER A 33 40.78 -15.13 -11.61
CA SER A 33 41.27 -16.54 -11.57
C SER A 33 40.31 -17.51 -10.85
N GLN A 34 40.06 -18.74 -11.28
CA GLN A 34 40.34 -19.53 -12.49
C GLN A 34 39.35 -20.73 -12.44
N ASN A 35 38.81 -21.10 -13.61
CA ASN A 35 38.20 -22.38 -14.02
C ASN A 35 37.82 -23.48 -12.99
N ALA A 36 36.54 -23.91 -13.00
CA ALA A 36 36.15 -25.30 -13.26
C ALA A 36 34.63 -25.46 -13.43
N THR A 37 34.26 -26.22 -14.45
CA THR A 37 32.93 -26.68 -14.87
C THR A 37 32.17 -27.50 -13.82
N SER A 38 30.85 -27.28 -13.66
CA SER A 38 29.79 -28.31 -13.75
C SER A 38 28.46 -27.92 -13.07
N LYS A 39 27.38 -28.07 -13.85
CA LYS A 39 26.01 -28.57 -13.53
C LYS A 39 25.46 -28.42 -12.09
N ASN A 40 24.22 -27.92 -12.05
CA ASN A 40 23.19 -28.14 -11.01
C ASN A 40 23.57 -27.77 -9.57
N LEU A 41 23.24 -26.56 -9.13
CA LEU A 41 23.06 -26.30 -7.69
C LEU A 41 22.29 -24.99 -7.45
N TYR A 42 20.95 -25.05 -7.35
CA TYR A 42 20.15 -24.21 -6.43
C TYR A 42 18.80 -24.91 -6.17
N LEU A 43 18.88 -26.08 -5.57
CA LEU A 43 17.80 -26.71 -4.82
C LEU A 43 18.26 -26.76 -3.36
N PHE A 44 17.35 -26.36 -2.46
CA PHE A 44 17.44 -26.44 -1.00
C PHE A 44 18.34 -25.42 -0.27
N CYS A 45 17.68 -24.48 0.42
CA CYS A 45 18.17 -23.89 1.67
C CYS A 45 17.85 -24.89 2.81
N PRO A 46 18.84 -25.57 3.42
CA PRO A 46 18.59 -26.61 4.40
C PRO A 46 18.71 -26.02 5.81
N ARG A 47 17.67 -25.34 6.31
CA ARG A 47 17.50 -25.08 7.76
C ARG A 47 16.13 -24.57 8.19
N VAL A 48 15.07 -24.82 7.42
CA VAL A 48 13.70 -24.73 7.96
C VAL A 48 13.31 -26.13 8.40
N ALA A 49 13.51 -26.40 9.69
CA ALA A 49 13.05 -27.63 10.33
C ALA A 49 11.59 -27.90 9.97
N ARG A 50 11.29 -29.17 9.66
CA ARG A 50 9.96 -29.70 9.41
C ARG A 50 8.98 -29.27 10.51
N ARG A 51 8.30 -28.15 10.32
CA ARG A 51 7.00 -27.88 10.92
C ARG A 51 6.04 -27.79 9.76
N SER A 52 5.10 -28.72 9.71
CA SER A 52 3.87 -28.56 8.94
C SER A 52 3.32 -27.16 9.21
N VAL A 53 3.40 -26.26 8.23
CA VAL A 53 2.81 -24.93 8.31
C VAL A 53 1.30 -25.10 8.10
N LEU A 54 0.65 -25.75 9.05
CA LEU A 54 -0.77 -25.54 9.32
C LEU A 54 -0.83 -24.24 10.13
N LEU A 55 -0.89 -23.12 9.41
CA LEU A 55 -1.29 -21.83 9.99
C LEU A 55 -2.62 -22.04 10.73
N SER A 56 -2.68 -21.58 11.99
CA SER A 56 -3.81 -21.79 12.90
C SER A 56 -5.17 -21.46 12.28
N PRO A 57 -6.26 -22.17 12.63
CA PRO A 57 -7.60 -22.00 12.05
C PRO A 57 -8.35 -20.71 12.45
N LEU A 58 -7.65 -19.73 13.04
CA LEU A 58 -8.24 -18.54 13.64
C LEU A 58 -8.34 -17.40 12.62
N THR A 59 -9.43 -17.40 11.82
CA THR A 59 -9.87 -16.26 10.99
C THR A 59 -8.74 -15.50 10.30
N ALA A 60 -7.94 -16.21 9.51
CA ALA A 60 -6.99 -15.58 8.60
C ALA A 60 -7.76 -14.71 7.60
N CYS A 61 -7.26 -13.51 7.29
CA CYS A 61 -7.77 -12.79 6.12
C CYS A 61 -7.49 -13.66 4.88
N PRO A 62 -8.32 -13.60 3.84
CA PRO A 62 -8.05 -14.33 2.61
C PRO A 62 -6.70 -13.96 1.99
N GLY A 63 -5.95 -14.98 1.59
CA GLY A 63 -4.73 -14.90 0.80
C GLY A 63 -4.77 -15.91 -0.36
N LEU A 64 -3.75 -15.91 -1.21
CA LEU A 64 -3.69 -16.77 -2.39
C LEU A 64 -3.10 -18.15 -2.09
N PHE A 65 -2.12 -18.23 -1.18
CA PHE A 65 -1.32 -19.43 -0.92
C PHE A 65 -1.89 -20.38 0.16
N TYR A 66 -3.08 -20.09 0.67
CA TYR A 66 -3.77 -20.95 1.63
C TYR A 66 -5.28 -20.84 1.48
N ASN A 67 -5.97 -21.92 1.86
CA ASN A 67 -7.42 -22.00 1.71
C ASN A 67 -8.13 -21.17 2.78
N THR A 68 -8.94 -20.22 2.34
CA THR A 68 -9.90 -19.52 3.20
C THR A 68 -11.30 -19.98 2.86
N PHE A 69 -11.94 -20.70 3.78
CA PHE A 69 -13.29 -21.22 3.58
C PHE A 69 -14.34 -20.12 3.72
N ALA A 70 -15.22 -20.03 2.73
CA ALA A 70 -16.44 -19.23 2.70
C ALA A 70 -17.66 -20.15 2.56
N GLN A 71 -18.87 -19.59 2.66
CA GLN A 71 -20.12 -20.37 2.54
C GLN A 71 -20.27 -21.07 1.18
N ASP A 72 -19.67 -20.50 0.13
CA ASP A 72 -19.80 -20.92 -1.26
C ASP A 72 -18.57 -21.68 -1.79
N GLY A 73 -17.58 -21.98 -0.94
CA GLY A 73 -16.36 -22.72 -1.29
C GLY A 73 -15.10 -22.04 -0.76
N ILE A 74 -13.97 -22.25 -1.44
CA ILE A 74 -12.73 -21.54 -1.11
C ILE A 74 -12.77 -20.14 -1.78
N LEU A 75 -12.30 -19.15 -1.02
CA LEU A 75 -12.12 -17.77 -1.47
C LEU A 75 -10.64 -17.45 -1.52
N CYS A 76 -10.17 -17.04 -2.69
CA CYS A 76 -8.82 -16.51 -2.88
C CYS A 76 -8.90 -15.01 -3.17
N ARG A 77 -7.97 -14.28 -2.58
CA ARG A 77 -7.77 -12.86 -2.84
C ARG A 77 -6.49 -12.70 -3.65
N ILE A 78 -6.55 -11.91 -4.71
CA ILE A 78 -5.40 -11.60 -5.54
C ILE A 78 -4.68 -10.40 -4.93
N ARG A 79 -3.38 -10.22 -5.21
CA ARG A 79 -2.67 -9.01 -4.82
C ARG A 79 -2.69 -8.03 -5.98
N THR A 80 -3.22 -6.83 -5.79
CA THR A 80 -3.32 -5.83 -6.86
C THR A 80 -2.90 -4.46 -6.33
N PRO A 81 -1.58 -4.22 -6.12
CA PRO A 81 -1.08 -2.99 -5.51
C PRO A 81 -1.67 -1.74 -6.17
N GLY A 82 -2.30 -0.87 -5.37
CA GLY A 82 -2.97 0.34 -5.86
C GLY A 82 -4.25 0.12 -6.67
N GLY A 83 -4.66 -1.14 -6.90
CA GLY A 83 -5.78 -1.49 -7.77
C GLY A 83 -5.49 -1.27 -9.26
N ILE A 84 -4.21 -1.12 -9.62
CA ILE A 84 -3.78 -0.83 -10.99
C ILE A 84 -3.43 -2.15 -11.68
N LEU A 85 -4.08 -2.43 -12.80
CA LEU A 85 -3.90 -3.66 -13.56
C LEU A 85 -3.76 -3.37 -15.05
N ASN A 86 -2.89 -4.12 -15.73
CA ASN A 86 -2.78 -4.12 -17.18
C ASN A 86 -3.68 -5.19 -17.83
N SER A 87 -3.83 -5.14 -19.15
CA SER A 87 -4.69 -6.08 -19.89
C SER A 87 -4.30 -7.54 -19.73
N GLN A 88 -3.00 -7.85 -19.67
CA GLN A 88 -2.50 -9.22 -19.49
C GLN A 88 -2.88 -9.77 -18.12
N GLN A 89 -2.72 -8.96 -17.08
CA GLN A 89 -3.15 -9.28 -15.71
C GLN A 89 -4.66 -9.53 -15.66
N PHE A 90 -5.47 -8.65 -16.28
CA PHE A 90 -6.92 -8.85 -16.40
C PHE A 90 -7.30 -10.20 -17.04
N HIS A 91 -6.66 -10.56 -18.15
CA HIS A 91 -6.89 -11.85 -18.81
C HIS A 91 -6.52 -13.05 -17.93
N LEU A 92 -5.39 -12.96 -17.22
CA LEU A 92 -4.95 -14.03 -16.35
C LEU A 92 -5.93 -14.26 -15.19
N ILE A 93 -6.43 -13.18 -14.58
CA ILE A 93 -7.44 -13.27 -13.52
C ILE A 93 -8.77 -13.83 -14.05
N ALA A 94 -9.19 -13.43 -15.25
CA ALA A 94 -10.40 -13.98 -15.89
C ALA A 94 -10.28 -15.49 -16.12
N ASN A 95 -9.15 -15.93 -16.69
CA ASN A 95 -8.88 -17.35 -16.92
C ASN A 95 -8.87 -18.14 -15.60
N MET A 96 -8.32 -17.55 -14.54
CA MET A 96 -8.34 -18.15 -13.20
C MET A 96 -9.76 -18.30 -12.64
N ALA A 97 -10.61 -17.29 -12.82
CA ALA A 97 -11.99 -17.34 -12.37
C ALA A 97 -12.81 -18.40 -13.10
N ASP A 98 -12.57 -18.60 -14.40
CA ASP A 98 -13.20 -19.63 -15.22
C ASP A 98 -12.66 -21.04 -14.90
N ALA A 99 -11.35 -21.17 -14.67
CA ALA A 99 -10.71 -22.46 -14.45
C ALA A 99 -10.88 -23.00 -13.03
N TYR A 100 -10.94 -22.13 -12.03
CA TYR A 100 -10.94 -22.53 -10.61
C TYR A 100 -12.18 -22.11 -9.86
N GLY A 101 -12.75 -20.94 -10.18
CA GLY A 101 -13.82 -20.31 -9.43
C GLY A 101 -15.20 -20.48 -10.06
N GLY A 102 -16.09 -19.53 -9.74
CA GLY A 102 -17.46 -19.49 -10.23
C GLY A 102 -17.67 -18.82 -11.60
N GLY A 103 -16.61 -18.47 -12.33
CA GLY A 103 -16.70 -17.71 -13.59
C GLY A 103 -17.01 -16.21 -13.42
N TYR A 104 -16.77 -15.66 -12.22
CA TYR A 104 -16.88 -14.24 -11.92
C TYR A 104 -15.81 -13.80 -10.92
N ILE A 105 -15.59 -12.50 -10.83
CA ILE A 105 -14.60 -11.86 -9.96
C ILE A 105 -15.31 -10.76 -9.20
N ASP A 106 -15.14 -10.74 -7.87
CA ASP A 106 -15.67 -9.67 -7.04
C ASP A 106 -14.62 -8.57 -6.87
N VAL A 107 -15.03 -7.32 -7.12
CA VAL A 107 -14.24 -6.15 -6.74
C VAL A 107 -14.58 -5.77 -5.30
N THR A 108 -13.55 -5.52 -4.50
CA THR A 108 -13.68 -5.21 -3.08
C THR A 108 -13.63 -3.71 -2.81
N ASN A 109 -14.09 -3.30 -1.63
CA ASN A 109 -14.01 -1.93 -1.12
C ASN A 109 -12.57 -1.40 -0.87
N ARG A 110 -11.53 -2.17 -1.22
CA ARG A 110 -10.11 -1.79 -1.09
C ARG A 110 -9.36 -1.94 -2.42
N ALA A 111 -10.07 -1.75 -3.53
CA ALA A 111 -9.53 -1.83 -4.88
C ALA A 111 -8.75 -3.13 -5.12
N ASN A 112 -9.29 -4.24 -4.63
CA ASN A 112 -8.72 -5.59 -4.78
C ASN A 112 -9.76 -6.56 -5.36
N LEU A 113 -9.31 -7.68 -5.90
CA LEU A 113 -10.09 -8.71 -6.57
C LEU A 113 -10.16 -10.02 -5.78
N GLN A 114 -11.33 -10.66 -5.80
CA GLN A 114 -11.56 -11.97 -5.19
C GLN A 114 -12.12 -12.96 -6.20
N ILE A 115 -11.63 -14.20 -6.13
CA ILE A 115 -12.19 -15.35 -6.82
C ILE A 115 -12.83 -16.24 -5.76
N ARG A 116 -14.11 -16.57 -5.96
CA ARG A 116 -14.92 -17.40 -5.06
C ARG A 116 -15.32 -18.71 -5.71
N LYS A 117 -15.95 -19.59 -4.92
CA LYS A 117 -16.42 -20.92 -5.34
C LYS A 117 -15.28 -21.79 -5.86
N ILE A 118 -14.08 -21.62 -5.31
CA ILE A 118 -12.93 -22.43 -5.67
C ILE A 118 -13.13 -23.83 -5.09
N LYS A 119 -13.19 -24.84 -5.96
CA LYS A 119 -13.46 -26.24 -5.60
C LYS A 119 -12.22 -27.13 -5.64
N ARG A 120 -11.17 -26.68 -6.31
CA ARG A 120 -9.89 -27.39 -6.44
C ARG A 120 -8.75 -26.43 -6.14
N GLU A 121 -7.65 -26.97 -5.66
CA GLU A 121 -6.44 -26.19 -5.42
C GLU A 121 -5.95 -25.54 -6.73
N ILE A 122 -5.46 -24.31 -6.63
CA ILE A 122 -4.85 -23.61 -7.76
C ILE A 122 -3.51 -24.30 -8.09
N SER A 123 -3.25 -24.55 -9.38
CA SER A 123 -2.01 -25.20 -9.79
C SER A 123 -0.78 -24.36 -9.39
N ARG A 124 0.35 -25.03 -9.13
CA ARG A 124 1.61 -24.32 -8.81
C ARG A 124 2.08 -23.44 -9.96
N ASP A 125 1.85 -23.87 -11.20
CA ASP A 125 2.23 -23.11 -12.39
C ASP A 125 1.41 -21.82 -12.49
N ASP A 126 0.12 -21.86 -12.18
CA ASP A 126 -0.74 -20.68 -12.16
C ASP A 126 -0.41 -19.73 -11.00
N LEU A 127 -0.07 -20.26 -9.82
CA LEU A 127 0.44 -19.46 -8.71
C LEU A 127 1.77 -18.76 -9.09
N HIS A 128 2.67 -19.49 -9.75
CA HIS A 128 3.92 -18.91 -10.24
C HIS A 128 3.68 -17.84 -11.32
N ASN A 129 2.72 -18.05 -12.22
CA ASN A 129 2.32 -17.04 -13.21
C ASN A 129 1.73 -15.79 -12.55
N LEU A 130 0.99 -15.94 -11.46
CA LEU A 130 0.51 -14.80 -10.65
C LEU A 130 1.68 -14.05 -9.99
N GLN A 131 2.69 -14.76 -9.47
CA GLN A 131 3.88 -14.13 -8.88
C GLN A 131 4.70 -13.36 -9.92
N THR A 132 4.99 -13.96 -11.07
CA THR A 132 5.79 -13.31 -12.13
C THR A 132 5.08 -12.13 -12.78
N SER A 133 3.75 -12.11 -12.76
CA SER A 133 2.94 -10.97 -13.22
C SER A 133 2.68 -9.92 -12.14
N GLY A 134 3.26 -10.06 -10.94
CA GLY A 134 3.12 -9.10 -9.83
C GLY A 134 1.73 -9.11 -9.17
N MET A 135 0.95 -10.17 -9.36
CA MET A 135 -0.40 -10.35 -8.81
C MET A 135 -0.45 -11.27 -7.58
N ALA A 136 0.72 -11.70 -7.11
CA ALA A 136 0.93 -12.43 -5.88
C ALA A 136 2.25 -11.99 -5.26
N ALA A 137 2.36 -12.06 -3.93
CA ALA A 137 3.61 -11.74 -3.29
C ALA A 137 4.74 -12.73 -3.67
N VAL A 138 5.97 -12.22 -3.77
CA VAL A 138 7.15 -13.07 -4.01
C VAL A 138 7.36 -14.00 -2.81
N ASN A 139 7.15 -13.46 -1.61
CA ASN A 139 7.14 -14.23 -0.36
C ASN A 139 5.67 -14.54 0.03
N PRO A 140 5.24 -15.82 0.02
CA PRO A 140 3.89 -16.20 0.44
C PRO A 140 3.50 -15.72 1.85
N ALA A 141 4.48 -15.50 2.74
CA ALA A 141 4.25 -15.08 4.11
C ALA A 141 3.70 -13.65 4.26
N ILE A 142 3.75 -12.81 3.22
CA ILE A 142 3.20 -11.44 3.24
C ILE A 142 1.93 -11.29 2.39
N ASP A 143 1.49 -12.36 1.74
CA ASP A 143 0.37 -12.32 0.79
C ASP A 143 -0.98 -12.07 1.48
N HIS A 144 -1.08 -12.40 2.78
CA HIS A 144 -2.24 -12.13 3.64
C HIS A 144 -2.43 -10.64 3.98
N LEU A 145 -1.41 -9.80 3.77
CA LEU A 145 -1.49 -8.36 4.05
C LEU A 145 -2.54 -7.70 3.18
N ARG A 146 -3.19 -6.65 3.70
CA ARG A 146 -4.21 -5.93 2.92
C ARG A 146 -3.59 -5.29 1.68
N ASN A 147 -4.45 -5.12 0.69
CA ASN A 147 -4.10 -4.36 -0.49
C ASN A 147 -3.71 -2.92 -0.14
N ILE A 148 -2.71 -2.43 -0.87
CA ILE A 148 -2.30 -1.03 -0.86
C ILE A 148 -3.38 -0.24 -1.58
N MET A 149 -4.02 0.68 -0.86
CA MET A 149 -5.05 1.54 -1.44
C MET A 149 -4.44 2.75 -2.10
N THR A 150 -5.02 3.18 -3.21
CA THR A 150 -4.58 4.38 -3.91
C THR A 150 -5.75 5.10 -4.54
N SER A 151 -5.66 6.42 -4.67
CA SER A 151 -6.54 7.21 -5.55
C SER A 151 -6.58 6.57 -6.95
N PRO A 152 -7.76 6.19 -7.46
CA PRO A 152 -7.88 5.42 -8.71
C PRO A 152 -7.45 6.20 -9.94
N THR A 153 -7.37 7.54 -9.84
CA THR A 153 -6.92 8.45 -10.89
C THR A 153 -5.45 8.87 -10.74
N ALA A 154 -4.67 8.19 -9.89
CA ALA A 154 -3.25 8.48 -9.71
C ALA A 154 -2.47 8.38 -11.05
N GLY A 155 -1.69 9.41 -11.35
CA GLY A 155 -0.92 9.56 -12.58
C GLY A 155 -1.68 10.17 -13.75
N ILE A 156 -3.00 10.32 -13.67
CA ILE A 156 -3.84 10.79 -14.78
C ILE A 156 -4.77 11.95 -14.40
N ASP A 157 -5.03 12.18 -13.11
CA ASP A 157 -5.88 13.28 -12.65
C ASP A 157 -5.23 14.64 -12.91
N PRO A 158 -5.90 15.59 -13.60
CA PRO A 158 -5.40 16.96 -13.74
C PRO A 158 -5.24 17.71 -12.41
N GLY A 159 -5.96 17.29 -11.37
CA GLY A 159 -5.91 17.90 -10.04
C GLY A 159 -4.97 17.23 -9.06
N GLU A 160 -4.28 16.13 -9.42
CA GLU A 160 -3.32 15.53 -8.49
C GLU A 160 -2.08 16.41 -8.32
N LEU A 161 -1.55 16.40 -7.11
CA LEU A 161 -0.39 17.19 -6.72
C LEU A 161 0.90 16.40 -6.93
N ILE A 162 0.82 15.09 -6.70
CA ILE A 162 1.92 14.15 -6.86
C ILE A 162 1.40 12.82 -7.38
N ASP A 163 2.12 12.27 -8.35
CA ASP A 163 1.91 10.90 -8.79
C ASP A 163 2.46 9.94 -7.73
N VAL A 164 1.56 9.26 -7.01
CA VAL A 164 1.92 8.34 -5.93
C VAL A 164 2.25 6.92 -6.41
N ARG A 165 2.14 6.62 -7.71
CA ARG A 165 2.40 5.28 -8.24
C ARG A 165 3.82 4.76 -7.96
N PRO A 166 4.89 5.58 -8.06
CA PRO A 166 6.22 5.17 -7.65
C PRO A 166 6.29 4.75 -6.18
N LEU A 167 5.63 5.51 -5.27
CA LEU A 167 5.62 5.18 -3.83
C LEU A 167 4.90 3.85 -3.54
N ILE A 168 3.88 3.49 -4.33
CA ILE A 168 3.22 2.18 -4.22
C ILE A 168 4.19 1.06 -4.58
N GLN A 169 4.93 1.24 -5.68
CA GLN A 169 5.91 0.26 -6.15
C GLN A 169 7.06 0.11 -5.14
N ASP A 170 7.56 1.23 -4.62
CA ASP A 170 8.61 1.23 -3.62
C ASP A 170 8.15 0.56 -2.32
N TRP A 171 6.90 0.79 -1.90
CA TRP A 171 6.34 0.13 -0.72
C TRP A 171 6.14 -1.37 -0.94
N GLU A 172 5.64 -1.77 -2.11
CA GLU A 172 5.50 -3.18 -2.50
C GLU A 172 6.86 -3.88 -2.50
N GLN A 173 7.87 -3.26 -3.12
CA GLN A 173 9.24 -3.78 -3.12
C GLN A 173 9.82 -3.85 -1.71
N TYR A 174 9.59 -2.83 -0.89
CA TYR A 174 10.04 -2.81 0.50
C TYR A 174 9.45 -3.98 1.30
N ILE A 175 8.13 -4.21 1.26
CA ILE A 175 7.52 -5.33 1.99
C ILE A 175 8.05 -6.69 1.47
N ASN A 176 8.18 -6.86 0.15
CA ASN A 176 8.71 -8.11 -0.42
C ASN A 176 10.15 -8.40 0.05
N ASN A 177 10.94 -7.36 0.32
CA ASN A 177 12.32 -7.47 0.79
C ASN A 177 12.46 -7.61 2.31
N GLN A 178 11.37 -7.58 3.08
CA GLN A 178 11.38 -7.67 4.55
C GLN A 178 10.52 -8.86 5.02
N PRO A 179 11.06 -10.10 5.00
CA PRO A 179 10.30 -11.30 5.34
C PRO A 179 9.65 -11.28 6.73
N GLU A 180 10.26 -10.57 7.70
CA GLU A 180 9.72 -10.37 9.04
C GLU A 180 8.34 -9.69 9.05
N LEU A 181 8.05 -8.85 8.04
CA LEU A 181 6.76 -8.17 7.92
C LEU A 181 5.63 -9.15 7.56
N GLY A 182 5.94 -10.40 7.20
CA GLY A 182 4.95 -11.48 7.09
C GLY A 182 4.23 -11.75 8.41
N GLU A 183 4.83 -11.40 9.55
CA GLU A 183 4.21 -11.53 10.86
C GLU A 183 3.34 -10.34 11.25
N LEU A 184 3.14 -9.35 10.37
CA LEU A 184 2.16 -8.30 10.61
C LEU A 184 0.74 -8.87 10.72
N SER A 185 -0.14 -8.08 11.31
CA SER A 185 -1.57 -8.35 11.25
C SER A 185 -2.04 -8.30 9.80
N ALA A 186 -2.80 -9.30 9.37
CA ALA A 186 -3.44 -9.32 8.04
C ALA A 186 -4.39 -8.13 7.82
N LYS A 187 -4.75 -7.43 8.90
CA LYS A 187 -5.58 -6.23 8.89
C LYS A 187 -4.77 -4.93 8.82
N PHE A 188 -3.44 -4.97 8.84
CA PHE A 188 -2.59 -3.79 8.62
C PHE A 188 -2.82 -3.26 7.20
N SER A 189 -3.06 -1.95 7.07
CA SER A 189 -3.47 -1.30 5.83
C SER A 189 -2.79 0.03 5.61
N VAL A 190 -2.30 0.22 4.38
CA VAL A 190 -1.65 1.45 3.92
C VAL A 190 -2.43 2.02 2.73
N GLY A 191 -2.63 3.33 2.72
CA GLY A 191 -3.20 4.09 1.60
C GLY A 191 -2.26 5.18 1.10
N PHE A 192 -2.30 5.47 -0.19
CA PHE A 192 -1.58 6.56 -0.85
C PHE A 192 -2.57 7.45 -1.62
N ASP A 193 -2.55 8.75 -1.39
CA ASP A 193 -3.43 9.71 -2.04
C ASP A 193 -2.62 10.89 -2.57
N GLY A 194 -2.64 11.07 -3.89
CA GLY A 194 -1.94 12.16 -4.58
C GLY A 194 -2.63 13.52 -4.46
N GLY A 195 -3.73 13.62 -3.72
CA GLY A 195 -4.50 14.86 -3.56
C GLY A 195 -5.31 15.26 -4.80
N GLY A 196 -5.61 14.29 -5.66
CA GLY A 196 -6.47 14.48 -6.82
C GLY A 196 -7.96 14.61 -6.44
N LYS A 197 -8.81 14.72 -7.46
CA LYS A 197 -10.27 14.84 -7.33
C LYS A 197 -10.90 13.58 -6.74
N VAL A 198 -10.33 12.41 -7.02
CA VAL A 198 -10.83 11.12 -6.52
C VAL A 198 -9.98 10.64 -5.35
N SER A 199 -10.29 11.16 -4.17
CA SER A 199 -9.55 10.88 -2.94
C SER A 199 -9.94 9.57 -2.27
N ILE A 200 -8.98 8.93 -1.60
CA ILE A 200 -9.22 7.79 -0.71
C ILE A 200 -9.31 8.18 0.77
N ALA A 201 -9.33 9.47 1.11
CA ALA A 201 -9.35 9.96 2.49
C ALA A 201 -10.52 9.42 3.33
N ASN A 202 -11.65 9.12 2.68
CA ASN A 202 -12.84 8.54 3.33
C ASN A 202 -12.75 7.02 3.55
N PHE A 203 -11.68 6.36 3.07
CA PHE A 203 -11.47 4.93 3.25
C PHE A 203 -10.49 4.67 4.40
N PRO A 204 -10.88 3.89 5.42
CA PRO A 204 -10.05 3.67 6.58
C PRO A 204 -8.82 2.82 6.24
N ASN A 205 -7.64 3.40 6.47
CA ASN A 205 -6.35 2.73 6.50
C ASN A 205 -5.72 2.90 7.89
N ASP A 206 -4.77 2.04 8.27
CA ASP A 206 -4.00 2.26 9.50
C ASP A 206 -3.00 3.42 9.30
N ILE A 207 -2.51 3.60 8.06
CA ILE A 207 -1.62 4.69 7.67
C ILE A 207 -2.05 5.19 6.29
N SER A 208 -2.21 6.50 6.11
CA SER A 208 -2.49 7.12 4.81
C SER A 208 -1.43 8.17 4.51
N LEU A 209 -0.73 8.05 3.39
CA LEU A 209 0.16 9.07 2.86
C LEU A 209 -0.64 9.93 1.87
N THR A 210 -0.91 11.18 2.22
CA THR A 210 -1.78 12.08 1.45
C THR A 210 -0.99 13.31 0.99
N ALA A 211 -1.30 13.86 -0.18
CA ALA A 211 -0.72 15.12 -0.63
C ALA A 211 -1.65 16.33 -0.32
N PRO A 212 -1.12 17.42 0.27
CA PRO A 212 -1.83 18.67 0.51
C PRO A 212 -2.07 19.51 -0.72
N ASP A 213 -3.33 19.92 -0.91
CA ASP A 213 -3.53 21.20 -1.56
C ASP A 213 -2.95 22.28 -0.63
N ALA A 214 -2.04 23.08 -1.15
CA ALA A 214 -1.18 24.00 -0.41
C ALA A 214 -1.93 25.23 0.12
N THR A 215 -3.22 25.11 0.48
CA THR A 215 -3.83 26.03 1.42
C THR A 215 -3.26 25.74 2.80
N PRO A 216 -2.48 26.67 3.40
CA PRO A 216 -2.04 26.51 4.76
C PRO A 216 -3.28 26.31 5.64
N LEU A 217 -3.23 25.31 6.52
CA LEU A 217 -4.22 25.12 7.56
C LEU A 217 -4.35 26.46 8.32
N LEU A 218 -5.42 27.20 8.01
CA LEU A 218 -5.80 28.42 8.71
C LEU A 218 -6.23 28.01 10.11
N VAL A 219 -5.27 27.90 11.02
CA VAL A 219 -5.54 28.02 12.45
C VAL A 219 -6.18 29.39 12.65
N GLY A 220 -7.35 29.42 13.28
CA GLY A 220 -8.20 30.60 13.39
C GLY A 220 -7.42 31.86 13.78
N GLY A 221 -7.69 32.95 13.05
CA GLY A 221 -7.25 34.30 13.40
C GLY A 221 -5.97 34.76 12.69
N GLY A 222 -6.16 35.38 11.51
CA GLY A 222 -5.18 36.29 10.92
C GLY A 222 -4.20 35.65 9.93
N ARG A 223 -3.98 36.36 8.82
CA ARG A 223 -2.93 36.07 7.84
C ARG A 223 -1.55 36.16 8.50
N LYS A 224 -1.09 35.06 9.08
CA LYS A 224 0.35 34.82 9.26
C LYS A 224 0.62 33.42 8.76
N GLU A 225 1.35 33.33 7.66
CA GLU A 225 2.03 32.11 7.28
C GLU A 225 2.69 31.53 8.54
N PRO A 226 2.51 30.24 8.85
CA PRO A 226 3.30 29.64 9.90
C PRO A 226 4.75 29.79 9.46
N LYS A 227 5.57 30.52 10.23
CA LYS A 227 7.00 30.78 9.96
C LYS A 227 7.85 29.51 9.78
N PHE A 228 7.24 28.34 9.95
CA PHE A 228 7.83 27.01 9.88
C PHE A 228 7.86 26.37 8.49
N PHE A 229 7.32 27.02 7.45
CA PHE A 229 7.28 26.43 6.11
C PHE A 229 8.24 27.15 5.15
N PRO A 230 9.32 26.48 4.68
CA PRO A 230 10.03 26.94 3.50
C PRO A 230 9.21 26.50 2.26
N THR A 231 8.12 27.21 1.98
CA THR A 231 7.40 27.11 0.70
C THR A 231 8.28 27.47 -0.51
N GLY A 232 9.50 27.98 -0.28
CA GLY A 232 10.43 28.41 -1.32
C GLY A 232 11.39 27.37 -1.89
N LYS A 233 11.48 26.13 -1.38
CA LYS A 233 12.44 25.12 -1.91
C LYS A 233 11.84 23.81 -2.40
N TRP A 234 10.69 23.39 -1.88
CA TRP A 234 10.16 22.02 -2.08
C TRP A 234 8.78 22.02 -2.74
N GLY A 235 8.63 22.81 -3.81
CA GLY A 235 7.34 23.07 -4.48
C GLY A 235 6.47 21.82 -4.61
N HIS A 236 5.21 21.88 -4.18
CA HIS A 236 4.15 20.85 -4.29
C HIS A 236 4.49 19.37 -3.95
N GLN A 237 5.69 19.05 -3.49
CA GLN A 237 6.18 17.66 -3.35
C GLN A 237 6.06 17.10 -1.94
N LEU A 238 5.46 17.83 -1.00
CA LEU A 238 5.30 17.35 0.37
C LEU A 238 4.13 16.36 0.46
N VAL A 239 4.33 15.27 1.19
CA VAL A 239 3.32 14.25 1.48
C VAL A 239 3.18 14.17 2.99
N TYR A 240 1.98 14.23 3.52
CA TYR A 240 1.75 13.97 4.93
C TYR A 240 1.24 12.54 5.14
N PRO A 241 1.93 11.71 5.93
CA PRO A 241 1.28 10.63 6.63
C PRO A 241 0.25 11.19 7.60
N ILE A 242 -1.01 10.92 7.30
CA ILE A 242 -2.12 11.03 8.24
C ILE A 242 -2.33 9.63 8.81
N PHE A 243 -2.10 9.50 10.12
CA PHE A 243 -2.38 8.27 10.83
C PHE A 243 -3.87 8.25 11.20
N TYR A 244 -4.68 7.57 10.38
CA TYR A 244 -6.09 7.35 10.66
C TYR A 244 -6.28 6.16 11.61
N PHE A 245 -7.27 6.30 12.50
CA PHE A 245 -7.57 5.26 13.50
C PHE A 245 -9.04 4.88 13.50
N CYS A 246 -9.45 4.01 12.57
CA CYS A 246 -10.82 3.49 12.56
C CYS A 246 -11.06 2.43 13.66
N ALA A 247 -12.08 2.68 14.48
CA ALA A 247 -12.98 1.65 14.99
C ALA A 247 -14.34 2.29 15.27
N THR A 248 -15.30 1.95 14.41
CA THR A 248 -16.76 1.97 14.60
C THR A 248 -17.40 3.28 15.08
N GLY A 249 -17.92 4.05 14.12
CA GLY A 249 -18.80 5.19 14.32
C GLY A 249 -18.78 6.01 13.04
N LYS A 250 -19.93 6.16 12.38
CA LYS A 250 -20.04 6.54 10.96
C LYS A 250 -19.50 7.93 10.56
N GLU A 251 -19.00 8.79 11.45
CA GLU A 251 -18.96 10.23 11.10
C GLU A 251 -17.75 11.08 11.51
N ASN A 252 -16.68 10.59 12.18
CA ASN A 252 -15.52 11.46 12.45
C ASN A 252 -14.18 10.71 12.38
N PHE A 253 -13.35 11.07 11.39
CA PHE A 253 -11.97 10.60 11.24
C PHE A 253 -11.01 11.66 11.81
N SER A 254 -10.49 11.46 13.02
CA SER A 254 -9.48 12.34 13.61
C SER A 254 -8.13 11.61 13.70
N PRO A 255 -7.05 12.15 13.13
CA PRO A 255 -5.72 11.57 13.28
C PRO A 255 -5.19 11.74 14.71
N ASN A 256 -4.44 10.76 15.22
CA ASN A 256 -3.72 10.97 16.50
C ASN A 256 -2.53 11.92 16.32
N PHE A 257 -1.91 11.94 15.14
CA PHE A 257 -0.86 12.89 14.76
C PHE A 257 -0.67 12.87 13.23
N SER A 258 0.03 13.86 12.71
CA SER A 258 0.46 13.96 11.31
C SER A 258 1.94 14.36 11.25
N LEU A 259 2.70 13.73 10.36
CA LEU A 259 4.06 14.17 10.01
C LEU A 259 4.06 14.75 8.60
N TRP A 260 4.98 15.64 8.31
CA TRP A 260 5.28 16.12 6.97
C TRP A 260 6.51 15.38 6.47
N LEU A 261 6.32 14.65 5.39
CA LEU A 261 7.38 13.86 4.75
C LEU A 261 7.63 14.37 3.33
N THR A 262 8.90 14.34 2.93
CA THR A 262 9.24 14.35 1.52
C THR A 262 9.00 12.96 0.92
N PRO A 263 8.93 12.80 -0.42
CA PRO A 263 8.68 11.50 -1.04
C PRO A 263 9.75 10.46 -0.66
N GLU A 264 11.00 10.88 -0.55
CA GLU A 264 12.14 10.05 -0.10
C GLU A 264 12.01 9.59 1.37
N GLN A 265 11.31 10.33 2.23
CA GLN A 265 11.09 9.96 3.63
C GLN A 265 9.93 8.96 3.80
N CYS A 266 9.02 8.88 2.82
CA CYS A 266 7.78 8.11 2.95
C CYS A 266 8.02 6.63 3.25
N ILE A 267 8.84 5.95 2.44
CA ILE A 267 9.07 4.49 2.58
C ILE A 267 9.90 4.15 3.81
N PRO A 268 11.02 4.84 4.12
CA PRO A 268 11.76 4.60 5.36
C PRO A 268 10.91 4.76 6.63
N VAL A 269 10.11 5.83 6.71
CA VAL A 269 9.24 6.10 7.85
C VAL A 269 8.14 5.03 7.95
N LEU A 270 7.49 4.71 6.82
CA LEU A 270 6.44 3.70 6.77
C LEU A 270 6.95 2.31 7.18
N GLY A 271 8.13 1.92 6.69
CA GLY A 271 8.81 0.68 7.07
C GLY A 271 9.12 0.64 8.56
N SER A 272 9.66 1.72 9.11
CA SER A 272 9.95 1.83 10.54
C SER A 272 8.69 1.76 11.40
N VAL A 273 7.60 2.40 10.99
CA VAL A 273 6.30 2.28 11.67
C VAL A 273 5.81 0.83 11.65
N ALA A 274 5.88 0.15 10.50
CA ALA A 274 5.48 -1.24 10.38
C ALA A 274 6.31 -2.15 11.30
N GLN A 275 7.62 -1.91 11.39
CA GLN A 275 8.52 -2.67 12.26
C GLN A 275 8.24 -2.42 13.76
N VAL A 276 8.07 -1.16 14.18
CA VAL A 276 7.68 -0.86 15.58
C VAL A 276 6.35 -1.53 15.93
N TYR A 277 5.36 -1.44 15.03
CA TYR A 277 4.07 -2.10 15.21
C TYR A 277 4.23 -3.62 15.33
N LEU A 278 5.03 -4.23 14.45
CA LEU A 278 5.33 -5.65 14.50
C LEU A 278 5.91 -6.05 15.85
N GLU A 279 6.93 -5.34 16.34
CA GLU A 279 7.54 -5.60 17.65
C GLU A 279 6.52 -5.61 18.78
N TYR A 280 5.63 -4.61 18.86
CA TYR A 280 4.58 -4.58 19.87
C TYR A 280 3.56 -5.71 19.70
N THR A 281 3.20 -6.07 18.47
CA THR A 281 2.28 -7.19 18.24
C THR A 281 2.88 -8.53 18.62
N LEU A 282 4.18 -8.74 18.41
CA LEU A 282 4.88 -9.96 18.79
C LEU A 282 4.96 -10.09 20.31
N LEU A 283 5.29 -9.02 21.03
CA LEU A 283 5.24 -8.99 22.49
C LEU A 283 3.83 -9.30 23.03
N SER A 284 2.79 -8.80 22.35
CA SER A 284 1.40 -9.07 22.76
C SER A 284 0.94 -10.51 22.51
N LYS A 285 1.58 -11.27 21.59
CA LYS A 285 1.24 -12.69 21.36
C LYS A 285 1.55 -13.55 22.58
N GLU A 286 2.56 -13.17 23.36
CA GLU A 286 2.91 -13.85 24.62
C GLU A 286 1.82 -13.66 25.68
N CYS A 287 1.00 -12.60 25.54
CA CYS A 287 -0.11 -12.26 26.43
C CYS A 287 -1.47 -12.74 25.89
N PHE A 288 -1.66 -14.05 25.66
CA PHE A 288 -2.95 -14.76 25.51
C PHE A 288 -4.07 -14.12 24.63
N ALA A 289 -3.76 -13.19 23.72
CA ALA A 289 -4.78 -12.47 22.97
C ALA A 289 -5.32 -13.32 21.81
N LYS A 290 -6.67 -13.45 21.73
CA LYS A 290 -7.37 -14.17 20.64
C LYS A 290 -7.10 -13.61 19.23
N ARG A 291 -6.57 -12.38 19.12
CA ARG A 291 -6.20 -11.71 17.87
C ARG A 291 -5.02 -10.76 18.06
N LYS A 292 -4.26 -10.52 17.00
CA LYS A 292 -3.26 -9.44 16.95
C LYS A 292 -3.96 -8.08 17.16
N PRO A 293 -3.43 -7.17 18.00
CA PRO A 293 -4.01 -5.83 18.18
C PRO A 293 -3.88 -5.01 16.91
N ARG A 294 -4.81 -4.07 16.66
CA ARG A 294 -4.70 -3.09 15.56
C ARG A 294 -3.63 -2.04 15.89
N LEU A 295 -3.06 -1.38 14.87
CA LEU A 295 -2.08 -0.32 15.07
C LEU A 295 -2.59 0.76 16.04
N ARG A 296 -3.87 1.13 15.90
CA ARG A 296 -4.59 2.00 16.85
C ARG A 296 -4.44 1.58 18.30
N GLU A 297 -4.70 0.31 18.58
CA GLU A 297 -4.74 -0.23 19.94
C GLU A 297 -3.34 -0.18 20.54
N VAL A 298 -2.32 -0.51 19.74
CA VAL A 298 -0.91 -0.38 20.14
C VAL A 298 -0.58 1.08 20.47
N ILE A 299 -0.90 2.02 19.58
CA ILE A 299 -0.59 3.44 19.77
C ILE A 299 -1.34 4.03 20.98
N ASN A 300 -2.61 3.67 21.17
CA ASN A 300 -3.39 4.14 22.32
C ASN A 300 -2.87 3.60 23.65
N ASN A 301 -2.38 2.35 23.67
CA ASN A 301 -1.85 1.73 24.88
C ASN A 301 -0.44 2.24 25.22
N VAL A 302 0.41 2.47 24.21
CA VAL A 302 1.80 2.90 24.39
C VAL A 302 1.93 4.42 24.51
N GLY A 303 1.00 5.17 23.93
CA GLY A 303 1.12 6.61 23.70
C GLY A 303 1.80 6.91 22.37
N TRP A 304 1.27 7.87 21.61
CA TRP A 304 1.77 8.19 20.27
C TRP A 304 3.19 8.76 20.28
N GLN A 305 3.55 9.56 21.29
CA GLN A 305 4.92 10.09 21.43
C GLN A 305 5.93 8.96 21.64
N CYS A 306 5.63 8.02 22.55
CA CYS A 306 6.49 6.88 22.84
C CYS A 306 6.64 5.98 21.61
N PHE A 307 5.54 5.75 20.88
CA PHE A 307 5.55 5.00 19.64
C PHE A 307 6.45 5.68 18.59
N LEU A 308 6.28 6.99 18.37
CA LEU A 308 7.08 7.75 17.40
C LEU A 308 8.55 7.87 17.78
N HIS A 309 8.85 8.03 19.07
CA HIS A 309 10.23 8.02 19.53
C HIS A 309 10.91 6.70 19.15
N LYS A 310 10.21 5.57 19.29
CA LYS A 310 10.72 4.27 18.86
C LYS A 310 10.88 4.17 17.34
N VAL A 311 9.98 4.77 16.56
CA VAL A 311 10.10 4.87 15.09
C VAL A 311 11.36 5.67 14.72
N LEU A 312 11.60 6.81 15.35
CA LEU A 312 12.80 7.64 15.12
C LEU A 312 14.08 6.90 15.50
N VAL A 313 14.09 6.15 16.61
CA VAL A 313 15.22 5.30 17.00
C VAL A 313 15.50 4.21 15.96
N LEU A 314 14.47 3.57 15.41
CA LEU A 314 14.65 2.60 14.32
C LEU A 314 15.15 3.26 13.03
N LEU A 315 14.63 4.43 12.67
CA LEU A 315 15.09 5.19 11.52
C LEU A 315 16.59 5.51 11.62
N HIS A 316 17.04 6.02 12.77
CA HIS A 316 18.47 6.25 13.05
C HIS A 316 19.32 4.98 12.88
N LYS A 317 18.85 3.85 13.40
CA LYS A 317 19.58 2.57 13.31
C LYS A 317 19.62 2.01 11.89
N SER A 318 18.53 2.16 11.16
CA SER A 318 18.36 1.60 9.81
C SER A 318 19.25 2.27 8.75
N ARG A 319 19.68 3.52 9.01
CA ARG A 319 20.43 4.37 8.05
C ARG A 319 19.72 4.52 6.70
N LEU A 320 18.39 4.37 6.68
CA LEU A 320 17.57 4.55 5.49
C LEU A 320 17.36 6.04 5.14
N LEU A 321 17.66 6.95 6.07
CA LEU A 321 17.60 8.40 5.90
C LEU A 321 18.83 9.08 6.48
N ASP A 322 19.20 10.20 5.89
CA ASP A 322 20.26 11.08 6.38
C ASP A 322 19.90 11.67 7.75
N LEU A 323 20.92 11.92 8.59
CA LEU A 323 20.71 12.44 9.95
C LEU A 323 19.98 13.79 9.97
N GLU A 324 20.20 14.66 8.98
CA GLU A 324 19.50 15.94 8.87
C GLU A 324 17.99 15.72 8.69
N LYS A 325 17.60 14.79 7.80
CA LYS A 325 16.20 14.44 7.56
C LYS A 325 15.54 13.83 8.79
N ILE A 326 16.28 13.07 9.59
CA ILE A 326 15.75 12.51 10.84
C ILE A 326 15.58 13.62 11.89
N ARG A 327 16.50 14.58 11.98
CA ARG A 327 16.37 15.75 12.88
C ARG A 327 15.14 16.60 12.54
N ASP A 328 14.82 16.76 11.26
CA ASP A 328 13.59 17.44 10.84
C ASP A 328 12.34 16.72 11.37
N LEU A 329 12.33 15.38 11.36
CA LEU A 329 11.23 14.59 11.92
C LEU A 329 11.18 14.67 13.45
N GLU A 330 12.32 14.62 14.13
CA GLU A 330 12.42 14.81 15.59
C GLU A 330 11.86 16.18 16.01
N PHE A 331 12.19 17.21 15.24
CA PHE A 331 11.68 18.56 15.45
C PHE A 331 10.16 18.60 15.33
N GLN A 332 9.60 18.01 14.28
CA GLN A 332 8.15 17.92 14.08
C GLN A 332 7.46 17.17 15.21
N VAL A 333 7.99 16.01 15.64
CA VAL A 333 7.41 15.21 16.74
C VAL A 333 7.41 15.99 18.06
N SER A 334 8.48 16.74 18.34
CA SER A 334 8.62 17.52 19.57
C SER A 334 7.69 18.74 19.63
N HIS A 335 7.31 19.28 18.47
CA HIS A 335 6.46 20.47 18.36
C HIS A 335 5.05 20.15 17.82
N ALA A 336 4.71 18.87 17.69
CA ALA A 336 3.41 18.45 17.19
C ALA A 336 2.31 18.91 18.16
N PRO A 337 1.28 19.63 17.67
CA PRO A 337 0.16 20.02 18.52
C PRO A 337 -0.57 18.77 19.03
N SER A 338 -1.20 18.88 20.20
CA SER A 338 -2.03 17.80 20.74
C SER A 338 -3.07 17.36 19.69
N PRO A 339 -3.34 16.06 19.52
CA PRO A 339 -4.26 15.52 18.50
C PRO A 339 -5.60 16.26 18.39
N ASN A 340 -6.10 16.78 19.52
CA ASN A 340 -7.36 17.52 19.62
C ASN A 340 -7.33 18.92 18.98
N LEU A 341 -6.16 19.40 18.55
CA LEU A 341 -5.95 20.69 17.88
C LEU A 341 -5.69 20.55 16.38
N LEU A 342 -5.56 19.33 15.87
CA LEU A 342 -5.57 19.14 14.43
C LEU A 342 -6.95 19.56 13.95
N PRO A 343 -7.06 20.55 13.03
CA PRO A 343 -8.33 20.91 12.45
C PRO A 343 -9.00 19.61 12.02
N ASN A 344 -10.30 19.45 12.28
CA ASN A 344 -11.07 18.49 11.52
C ASN A 344 -10.71 18.79 10.07
N HIS A 345 -9.87 17.94 9.47
CA HIS A 345 -9.65 17.98 8.05
C HIS A 345 -11.04 17.65 7.52
N LYS A 346 -11.83 18.70 7.30
CA LYS A 346 -12.90 18.67 6.32
C LYS A 346 -12.14 18.51 5.02
N PHE A 347 -11.70 17.28 4.75
CA PHE A 347 -11.39 16.81 3.41
C PHE A 347 -12.55 17.28 2.60
N ASN A 348 -12.31 18.32 1.80
CA ASN A 348 -13.28 19.29 1.35
C ASN A 348 -14.62 18.57 1.16
N SER A 349 -15.45 18.59 2.20
CA SER A 349 -16.70 17.82 2.22
C SER A 349 -17.75 18.65 1.51
N GLN A 350 -17.32 19.35 0.44
CA GLN A 350 -18.19 19.48 -0.70
C GLN A 350 -18.69 18.07 -0.95
N LYS A 351 -20.02 17.95 -1.02
CA LYS A 351 -20.69 16.77 -1.51
C LYS A 351 -20.14 16.49 -2.91
N HIS A 352 -18.94 15.91 -3.00
CA HIS A 352 -18.47 15.30 -4.20
C HIS A 352 -19.42 14.14 -4.36
N ASP A 353 -20.34 14.26 -5.32
CA ASP A 353 -21.13 13.15 -5.78
C ASP A 353 -20.20 11.95 -5.82
N GLN A 354 -20.50 10.89 -5.06
CA GLN A 354 -19.65 9.70 -4.86
C GLN A 354 -19.34 8.97 -6.18
N VAL A 355 -19.80 9.54 -7.29
CA VAL A 355 -19.91 9.03 -8.64
C VAL A 355 -19.15 9.94 -9.62
N PHE A 356 -18.46 11.00 -9.15
CA PHE A 356 -17.72 11.94 -10.03
C PHE A 356 -16.67 11.24 -10.90
N HIS A 357 -16.13 10.12 -10.47
CA HIS A 357 -15.15 9.34 -11.23
C HIS A 357 -15.77 8.48 -12.34
N LEU A 358 -17.10 8.42 -12.47
CA LEU A 358 -17.80 7.67 -13.51
C LEU A 358 -18.01 8.52 -14.77
N GLY A 359 -18.12 7.83 -15.91
CA GLY A 359 -18.19 8.50 -17.21
C GLY A 359 -16.81 8.88 -17.75
N ILE A 360 -16.79 9.71 -18.79
CA ILE A 360 -15.57 10.09 -19.52
C ILE A 360 -15.00 11.38 -18.94
N HIS A 361 -13.71 11.37 -18.61
CA HIS A 361 -13.00 12.48 -17.99
C HIS A 361 -11.66 12.76 -18.68
N PRO A 362 -11.27 14.02 -18.87
CA PRO A 362 -9.95 14.35 -19.40
C PRO A 362 -8.86 13.97 -18.39
N GLN A 363 -7.75 13.43 -18.90
CA GLN A 363 -6.53 13.23 -18.13
C GLN A 363 -5.64 14.48 -18.17
N LYS A 364 -4.61 14.53 -17.32
CA LYS A 364 -3.59 15.59 -17.37
C LYS A 364 -2.74 15.55 -18.65
N GLN A 365 -2.64 14.39 -19.28
CA GLN A 365 -1.98 14.20 -20.57
C GLN A 365 -2.89 14.71 -21.70
N SER A 366 -2.37 15.62 -22.51
CA SER A 366 -3.13 16.25 -23.60
C SER A 366 -3.73 15.22 -24.54
N GLY A 367 -5.03 15.37 -24.85
CA GLY A 367 -5.76 14.49 -25.75
C GLY A 367 -6.16 13.12 -25.17
N MET A 368 -5.82 12.82 -23.92
CA MET A 368 -6.12 11.55 -23.27
C MET A 368 -7.33 11.66 -22.33
N PHE A 369 -8.11 10.58 -22.24
CA PHE A 369 -9.30 10.49 -21.41
C PHE A 369 -9.31 9.18 -20.62
N TYR A 370 -9.94 9.16 -19.45
CA TYR A 370 -10.29 7.92 -18.75
C TYR A 370 -11.81 7.75 -18.69
N ILE A 371 -12.27 6.51 -18.55
CA ILE A 371 -13.68 6.20 -18.36
C ILE A 371 -13.89 5.41 -17.07
N GLY A 372 -14.72 5.94 -16.18
CA GLY A 372 -15.18 5.18 -15.00
C GLY A 372 -16.45 4.43 -15.32
N LEU A 373 -16.45 3.13 -15.03
CA LEU A 373 -17.56 2.22 -15.32
C LEU A 373 -18.22 1.74 -14.03
N VAL A 374 -19.54 1.62 -14.04
CA VAL A 374 -20.29 0.95 -12.97
C VAL A 374 -20.13 -0.55 -13.12
N LEU A 375 -19.74 -1.22 -12.04
CA LEU A 375 -19.85 -2.67 -11.92
C LEU A 375 -21.08 -2.97 -11.04
N PRO A 376 -22.14 -3.58 -11.60
CA PRO A 376 -23.40 -3.82 -10.90
C PRO A 376 -23.33 -4.91 -9.84
#